data_AF-A0A4Z0PYU0-F1
#
_entry.id   AF-A0A4Z0PYU0-F1
#
_cell.length_a   1.000
_cell.length_b   1.000
_cell.length_c   1.000
_cell.angle_alpha   90.00
_cell.angle_beta   90.00
_cell.angle_gamma   90.00
#
_symmetry.space_group_name_H-M   'P 1'
#
loop_
_entity.id
_entity.type
_entity.pdbx_description
1 polymer ?
#
loop_
_entity_poly.entity_id
_entity_poly.type
_entity_poly.pdbx_seq_one_letter_code
_entity_poly.pdbx_strand_id
1 'polypeptide(L)'
;MSQAEKFDPTARIYAAQEAYLAIEQQPQDKAEKQLLEQARRYVQAHSHQNDLRDLAGPIRKLMGNAYQVGCGGSHIWIKRTPADAGPRSPERLAVVADRLTTAYRDWFEPRVPGGPRRSIRTEQGLPIAGVAITTSTPTR
;
A
#
# COMPACT_ATOMS: atom_id res chain seq x y z
N MET A 1 -6.35 -48.03 -13.00
CA MET A 1 -5.99 -47.37 -11.73
C MET A 1 -6.47 -45.93 -11.82
N SER A 2 -7.65 -45.65 -11.27
CA SER A 2 -8.23 -44.30 -11.29
C SER A 2 -7.91 -43.65 -9.95
N GLN A 3 -6.91 -42.78 -9.95
CA GLN A 3 -6.63 -41.94 -8.79
C GLN A 3 -7.70 -40.84 -8.79
N ALA A 4 -8.73 -41.02 -7.96
CA ALA A 4 -9.69 -39.97 -7.69
C ALA A 4 -8.93 -38.81 -7.03
N GLU A 5 -8.85 -37.68 -7.73
CA GLU A 5 -8.41 -36.42 -7.16
C GLU A 5 -9.30 -36.14 -5.94
N LYS A 6 -8.71 -36.29 -4.74
CA LYS A 6 -9.40 -35.98 -3.48
C LYS A 6 -9.72 -34.49 -3.50
N PHE A 7 -10.99 -34.18 -3.74
CA PHE A 7 -11.55 -32.87 -3.43
C PHE A 7 -11.37 -32.63 -1.93
N ASP A 8 -10.51 -31.70 -1.57
CA ASP A 8 -10.33 -31.26 -0.18
C ASP A 8 -11.27 -30.08 0.07
N PRO A 9 -12.42 -30.28 0.77
CA PRO A 9 -13.39 -29.24 1.05
C PRO A 9 -12.84 -28.15 2.01
N THR A 10 -11.64 -28.34 2.54
CA THR A 10 -10.95 -27.39 3.42
C THR A 10 -10.13 -26.36 2.65
N ALA A 11 -9.91 -26.56 1.34
CA ALA A 11 -9.33 -25.57 0.46
C ALA A 11 -10.31 -24.39 0.34
N ARG A 12 -10.21 -23.43 1.27
CA ARG A 12 -10.88 -22.15 1.14
C ARG A 12 -10.40 -21.54 -0.17
N ILE A 13 -11.27 -21.55 -1.17
CA ILE A 13 -11.04 -20.89 -2.45
C ILE A 13 -11.17 -19.39 -2.18
N TYR A 14 -10.10 -18.80 -1.67
CA TYR A 14 -9.99 -17.35 -1.60
C TYR A 14 -9.89 -16.83 -3.04
N ALA A 15 -10.58 -15.73 -3.34
CA ALA A 15 -10.38 -15.03 -4.61
C ALA A 15 -8.88 -14.70 -4.77
N ALA A 16 -8.36 -14.74 -6.00
CA ALA A 16 -6.95 -14.44 -6.25
C ALA A 16 -6.56 -13.11 -5.59
N GLN A 17 -5.60 -13.14 -4.67
CA GLN A 17 -5.12 -11.95 -3.96
C GLN A 17 -3.86 -11.44 -4.67
N GLU A 18 -3.72 -10.11 -4.76
CA GLU A 18 -2.50 -9.47 -5.28
C GLU A 18 -1.74 -8.81 -4.13
N ALA A 19 -0.79 -9.54 -3.56
CA ALA A 19 0.04 -9.09 -2.47
C ALA A 19 0.90 -7.89 -2.88
N TYR A 20 0.86 -6.83 -2.08
CA TYR A 20 1.79 -5.72 -2.17
C TYR A 20 2.23 -5.27 -0.77
N LEU A 21 3.42 -4.67 -0.69
CA LEU A 21 3.96 -4.10 0.54
C LEU A 21 3.94 -2.58 0.46
N ALA A 22 3.27 -1.93 1.41
CA ALA A 22 3.30 -0.49 1.63
C ALA A 22 4.13 -0.16 2.88
N ILE A 23 5.03 0.81 2.77
CA ILE A 23 5.90 1.28 3.84
C ILE A 23 5.27 2.55 4.41
N GLU A 24 4.70 2.50 5.60
CA GLU A 24 3.94 3.61 6.18
C GLU A 24 4.79 4.59 6.98
N GLN A 25 5.98 4.16 7.44
CA GLN A 25 6.93 5.03 8.11
C GLN A 25 8.23 5.16 7.33
N GLN A 26 8.84 6.33 7.45
CA GLN A 26 10.18 6.54 6.93
C GLN A 26 11.17 5.56 7.58
N PRO A 27 12.05 4.93 6.78
CA PRO A 27 13.12 4.11 7.32
C PRO A 27 14.06 4.92 8.22
N GLN A 28 14.48 4.37 9.37
CA GLN A 28 15.40 4.98 10.31
C GLN A 28 16.81 5.11 9.73
N ASP A 29 17.25 4.11 8.98
CA ASP A 29 18.59 4.05 8.41
C ASP A 29 18.61 3.35 7.04
N LYS A 30 19.81 3.28 6.46
CA LYS A 30 20.05 2.65 5.17
C LYS A 30 19.85 1.13 5.21
N ALA A 31 20.12 0.47 6.34
CA ALA A 31 19.97 -0.97 6.48
C ALA A 31 18.48 -1.36 6.54
N GLU A 32 17.68 -0.64 7.32
CA GLU A 32 16.22 -0.79 7.37
C GLU A 32 15.61 -0.53 5.98
N LYS A 33 16.07 0.50 5.27
CA LYS A 33 15.63 0.75 3.89
C LYS A 33 15.91 -0.44 2.97
N GLN A 34 17.13 -0.99 2.98
CA GLN A 34 17.50 -2.14 2.16
C GLN A 34 16.68 -3.39 2.49
N LEU A 35 16.44 -3.62 3.78
CA LEU A 35 15.65 -4.73 4.28
C LEU A 35 14.17 -4.62 3.87
N LEU A 36 13.59 -3.41 3.93
CA LEU A 36 12.24 -3.14 3.41
C LEU A 36 12.15 -3.28 1.88
N GLU A 37 13.18 -2.89 1.14
CA GLU A 37 13.26 -3.13 -0.31
C GLU A 37 13.34 -4.63 -0.64
N GLN A 38 14.12 -5.40 0.14
CA GLN A 38 14.20 -6.85 0.01
C GLN A 38 12.83 -7.49 0.29
N ALA A 39 12.14 -7.06 1.35
CA ALA A 39 10.80 -7.52 1.68
C ALA A 39 9.80 -7.20 0.55
N ARG A 40 9.87 -5.99 -0.03
CA ARG A 40 9.03 -5.60 -1.17
C ARG A 40 9.25 -6.51 -2.37
N ARG A 41 10.51 -6.77 -2.74
CA ARG A 41 10.85 -7.67 -3.85
C ARG A 41 10.34 -9.08 -3.60
N TYR A 42 10.47 -9.57 -2.37
CA TYR A 42 9.95 -10.87 -1.99
C TYR A 42 8.42 -10.93 -2.18
N VAL A 43 7.69 -9.94 -1.67
CA VAL A 43 6.22 -9.87 -1.82
C VAL A 43 5.82 -9.77 -3.29
N GLN A 44 6.53 -8.98 -4.10
CA GLN A 44 6.27 -8.88 -5.54
C GLN A 44 6.49 -10.20 -6.29
N ALA A 45 7.54 -10.96 -5.94
CA ALA A 45 7.79 -12.28 -6.50
C ALA A 45 6.72 -13.31 -6.10
N HIS A 46 6.01 -13.06 -5.00
CA HIS A 46 4.94 -13.89 -4.46
C HIS A 46 3.60 -13.16 -4.51
N SER A 47 3.38 -12.30 -5.51
CA SER A 47 2.20 -11.43 -5.58
C SER A 47 0.90 -12.22 -5.58
N HIS A 48 0.85 -13.36 -6.26
CA HIS A 48 -0.35 -14.20 -6.33
C HIS A 48 -0.33 -15.24 -5.22
N GLN A 49 -1.05 -14.97 -4.13
CA GLN A 49 -1.24 -15.92 -3.03
C GLN A 49 -2.70 -16.32 -2.90
N ASN A 50 -2.92 -17.57 -2.48
CA ASN A 50 -4.24 -18.01 -2.03
C ASN A 50 -4.55 -17.46 -0.62
N ASP A 51 -3.53 -17.32 0.23
CA ASP A 51 -3.66 -16.72 1.55
C ASP A 51 -2.45 -15.83 1.85
N LEU A 52 -2.67 -14.52 1.94
CA LEU A 52 -1.62 -13.55 2.29
C LEU A 52 -0.88 -13.90 3.58
N ARG A 53 -1.54 -14.59 4.52
CA ARG A 53 -0.97 -14.95 5.82
C ARG A 53 0.22 -15.89 5.70
N ASP A 54 0.30 -16.65 4.61
CA ASP A 54 1.42 -17.55 4.32
C ASP A 54 2.75 -16.78 4.11
N LEU A 55 2.68 -15.50 3.74
CA LEU A 55 3.85 -14.64 3.60
C LEU A 55 4.42 -14.20 4.95
N ALA A 56 3.69 -14.32 6.07
CA ALA A 56 4.11 -13.79 7.36
C ALA A 56 5.38 -14.48 7.89
N GLY A 57 5.47 -15.80 7.76
CA GLY A 57 6.64 -16.59 8.17
C GLY A 57 7.91 -16.19 7.41
N PRO A 58 7.90 -16.22 6.06
CA PRO A 58 9.02 -15.76 5.25
C PRO A 58 9.41 -14.30 5.50
N ILE A 59 8.44 -13.38 5.60
CA ILE A 59 8.70 -11.97 5.89
C ILE A 59 9.37 -11.82 7.26
N ARG A 60 8.90 -12.55 8.28
CA ARG A 60 9.53 -12.55 9.61
C ARG A 60 10.99 -13.00 9.56
N LYS A 61 11.29 -14.05 8.78
CA LYS A 61 12.67 -14.53 8.60
C LYS A 61 13.55 -13.49 7.89
N LEU A 62 13.00 -12.82 6.90
CA LEU A 62 13.71 -11.79 6.14
C LEU A 62 13.99 -10.53 6.96
N MET A 63 13.00 -10.08 7.75
CA MET A 63 13.14 -8.88 8.57
C MET A 63 14.05 -9.12 9.80
N GLY A 64 14.04 -10.33 10.35
CA GLY A 64 14.84 -10.67 11.53
C GLY A 64 14.24 -10.19 12.86
N ASN A 65 14.98 -10.42 13.95
CA ASN A 65 14.46 -10.28 15.31
C ASN A 65 14.28 -8.83 15.80
N ALA A 66 14.87 -7.85 15.10
CA ALA A 66 14.67 -6.44 15.40
C ALA A 66 13.24 -5.97 15.09
N TYR A 67 12.47 -6.75 14.32
CA TYR A 67 11.12 -6.42 13.90
C TYR A 67 10.10 -7.43 14.42
N GLN A 68 8.94 -6.91 14.80
CA GLN A 68 7.76 -7.70 15.05
C GLN A 68 6.94 -7.78 13.77
N VAL A 69 6.71 -9.01 13.32
CA VAL A 69 5.84 -9.29 12.18
C VAL A 69 4.65 -10.07 12.71
N GLY A 70 3.44 -9.58 12.44
CA GLY A 70 2.22 -10.24 12.84
C GLY A 70 1.14 -10.16 11.77
N CYS A 71 0.10 -10.97 11.94
CA CYS A 71 -1.02 -11.05 11.03
C CYS A 71 -2.28 -10.53 11.73
N GLY A 72 -3.05 -9.68 11.06
CA GLY A 72 -4.35 -9.20 11.51
C GLY A 72 -5.40 -9.43 10.43
N GLY A 73 -6.17 -10.53 10.51
CA GLY A 73 -7.16 -10.86 9.48
C GLY A 73 -6.50 -11.08 8.11
N SER A 74 -6.76 -10.19 7.16
CA SER A 74 -6.31 -10.30 5.75
C SER A 74 -5.03 -9.49 5.43
N HIS A 75 -4.29 -9.01 6.43
CA HIS A 75 -3.04 -8.30 6.21
C HIS A 75 -1.96 -8.71 7.21
N ILE A 76 -0.71 -8.45 6.84
CA ILE A 76 0.47 -8.62 7.69
C ILE A 76 0.99 -7.23 8.04
N TRP A 77 1.24 -6.99 9.32
CA TRP A 77 1.87 -5.76 9.78
C TRP A 77 3.31 -6.03 10.23
N ILE A 78 4.15 -5.03 10.04
CA ILE A 78 5.54 -5.03 10.49
C ILE A 78 5.74 -3.82 11.41
N LYS A 79 6.36 -4.02 12.56
CA LYS A 79 6.65 -3.01 13.57
C LYS A 79 8.11 -3.13 14.01
N ARG A 80 8.71 -2.01 14.41
CA ARG A 80 9.98 -2.03 15.14
C ARG A 80 9.75 -2.62 16.53
N THR A 81 10.68 -3.41 17.04
CA THR A 81 10.62 -3.91 18.42
C THR A 81 10.78 -2.73 19.38
N PRO A 82 10.13 -2.73 20.57
CA PRO A 82 10.15 -1.60 21.50
C PRO A 82 11.54 -1.10 21.91
N ALA A 83 12.60 -1.92 21.84
CA ALA A 83 13.98 -1.47 22.04
C ALA A 83 14.41 -0.39 21.03
N ASP A 84 13.87 -0.46 19.81
CA ASP A 84 14.20 0.41 18.67
C ASP A 84 13.06 1.39 18.30
N ALA A 85 11.92 1.31 19.00
CA ALA A 85 10.68 2.03 18.65
C ALA A 85 10.60 3.47 19.20
N GLY A 86 11.55 3.91 20.04
CA GLY A 86 11.48 5.20 20.71
C GLY A 86 10.29 5.31 21.69
N PRO A 87 9.99 6.51 22.24
CA PRO A 87 9.00 6.70 23.30
C PRO A 87 7.54 6.58 22.85
N ARG A 88 7.26 6.32 21.57
CA ARG A 88 5.90 6.08 21.06
C ARG A 88 5.72 4.57 20.91
N SER A 89 4.56 4.06 21.33
CA SER A 89 4.17 2.66 21.12
C SER A 89 4.49 2.23 19.69
N PRO A 90 4.96 1.00 19.43
CA PRO A 90 5.48 0.63 18.12
C PRO A 90 4.41 0.80 17.04
N GLU A 91 4.54 1.91 16.33
CA GLU A 91 3.72 2.24 15.17
C GLU A 91 4.10 1.27 14.03
N ARG A 92 3.13 0.99 13.15
CA ARG A 92 3.33 0.09 12.02
C ARG A 92 4.31 0.70 11.03
N LEU A 93 5.43 0.02 10.80
CA LEU A 93 6.48 0.41 9.86
C LEU A 93 6.02 0.15 8.41
N ALA A 94 5.46 -1.04 8.18
CA ALA A 94 4.99 -1.47 6.87
C ALA A 94 3.83 -2.45 7.01
N VAL A 95 3.07 -2.59 5.93
CA VAL A 95 1.93 -3.49 5.82
C VAL A 95 1.99 -4.25 4.50
N VAL A 96 1.75 -5.56 4.54
CA VAL A 96 1.47 -6.37 3.35
C VAL A 96 -0.01 -6.65 3.32
N ALA A 97 -0.64 -6.32 2.20
CA ALA A 97 -2.08 -6.44 2.03
C ALA A 97 -2.42 -6.81 0.58
N ASP A 98 -3.70 -7.09 0.35
CA ASP A 98 -4.23 -7.37 -0.97
C ASP A 98 -4.55 -6.06 -1.69
N ARG A 99 -3.96 -5.85 -2.86
CA ARG A 99 -4.16 -4.65 -3.67
C ARG A 99 -5.58 -4.53 -4.20
N LEU A 100 -6.30 -5.64 -4.34
CA LEU A 100 -7.66 -5.63 -4.86
C LEU A 100 -8.69 -5.16 -3.83
N THR A 101 -8.38 -5.29 -2.54
CA THR A 101 -9.30 -4.95 -1.44
C THR A 101 -8.80 -3.80 -0.56
N THR A 102 -7.52 -3.41 -0.68
CA THR A 102 -6.91 -2.36 0.14
C THR A 102 -6.05 -1.41 -0.68
N ALA A 103 -5.88 -0.18 -0.17
CA ALA A 103 -5.08 0.85 -0.80
C ALA A 103 -4.19 1.60 0.23
N TYR A 104 -3.39 0.84 0.97
CA TYR A 104 -2.29 1.39 1.76
C TYR A 104 -1.25 2.04 0.85
N ARG A 105 -0.58 3.07 1.36
CA ARG A 105 0.34 3.90 0.58
C ARG A 105 1.70 3.99 1.24
N ASP A 106 2.71 4.21 0.41
CA ASP A 106 4.04 4.50 0.90
C ASP A 106 4.12 5.88 1.55
N TRP A 107 4.95 6.02 2.58
CA TRP A 107 5.14 7.23 3.37
C TRP A 107 5.59 8.43 2.52
N PHE A 108 6.30 8.15 1.42
CA PHE A 108 6.81 9.15 0.48
C PHE A 108 5.80 9.51 -0.62
N GLU A 109 4.67 8.81 -0.73
CA GLU A 109 3.65 9.20 -1.69
C GLU A 109 3.05 10.55 -1.29
N PRO A 110 2.91 11.50 -2.23
CA PRO A 110 2.21 12.73 -1.97
C PRO A 110 0.80 12.40 -1.47
N ARG A 111 0.46 12.87 -0.27
CA ARG A 111 -0.92 12.88 0.18
C ARG A 111 -1.67 13.85 -0.71
N VAL A 112 -2.31 13.33 -1.77
CA VAL A 112 -3.27 14.12 -2.53
C VAL A 112 -4.32 14.55 -1.50
N PRO A 113 -4.54 15.86 -1.27
CA PRO A 113 -5.54 16.28 -0.31
C PRO A 113 -6.85 15.65 -0.74
N GLY A 114 -7.44 14.82 0.12
CA GLY A 114 -8.77 14.24 -0.07
C GLY A 114 -9.87 15.31 0.07
N GLY A 115 -9.70 16.43 -0.62
CA GLY A 115 -10.77 17.38 -0.85
C GLY A 115 -11.73 16.80 -1.89
N PRO A 116 -13.01 17.22 -1.88
CA PRO A 116 -13.96 16.81 -2.88
C PRO A 116 -13.36 17.09 -4.27
N ARG A 117 -13.38 16.06 -5.11
CA ARG A 117 -13.01 16.15 -6.53
C ARG A 117 -13.79 17.33 -7.10
N ARG A 118 -13.14 18.47 -7.35
CA ARG A 118 -13.81 19.56 -8.08
C ARG A 118 -14.20 18.93 -9.41
N SER A 119 -15.50 18.70 -9.61
CA SER A 119 -15.98 18.34 -10.92
C SER A 119 -15.52 19.47 -11.82
N ILE A 120 -14.66 19.15 -12.77
CA ILE A 120 -14.37 20.07 -13.86
C ILE A 120 -15.65 20.02 -14.68
N ARG A 121 -16.65 20.80 -14.26
CA ARG A 121 -17.77 21.11 -15.13
C ARG A 121 -17.13 21.99 -16.19
N THR A 122 -16.93 21.40 -17.36
CA THR A 122 -16.53 22.09 -18.57
C THR A 122 -17.69 22.99 -18.97
N GLU A 123 -17.92 24.06 -18.21
CA GLU A 123 -18.73 25.21 -18.66
C GLU A 123 -17.87 26.23 -19.41
N GLN A 124 -16.78 25.75 -20.02
CA GLN A 124 -16.24 26.32 -21.25
C GLN A 124 -17.08 25.81 -22.42
N GLY A 125 -18.24 26.44 -22.61
CA GLY A 125 -19.16 26.08 -23.68
C GLY A 125 -20.28 27.09 -23.83
N LEU A 126 -19.94 28.31 -24.25
CA LEU A 126 -20.55 29.09 -25.36
C LEU A 126 -20.34 30.60 -25.13
N PRO A 127 -19.81 31.34 -26.12
CA PRO A 127 -19.72 32.80 -26.04
C PRO A 127 -21.13 33.39 -26.00
N ILE A 128 -21.45 34.13 -24.93
CA ILE A 128 -22.62 35.00 -24.92
C ILE A 128 -22.29 36.18 -25.84
N ALA A 129 -23.00 36.30 -26.96
CA ALA A 129 -22.92 37.45 -27.84
C ALA A 129 -23.37 38.71 -27.08
N GLY A 130 -22.50 39.72 -27.02
CA GLY A 130 -22.91 41.09 -26.70
C GLY A 130 -22.18 41.83 -25.56
N VAL A 131 -21.08 41.35 -25.00
CA VAL A 131 -20.33 42.13 -23.98
C VAL A 131 -19.02 42.64 -24.55
N ALA A 132 -18.96 43.95 -24.76
CA ALA A 132 -17.79 44.67 -25.24
C ALA A 132 -16.62 44.55 -24.25
N ILE A 133 -15.48 44.13 -24.76
CA ILE A 133 -14.22 44.02 -24.02
C ILE A 133 -13.58 45.43 -24.02
N THR A 134 -13.69 46.18 -22.93
CA THR A 134 -12.87 47.38 -22.75
C THR A 134 -11.48 46.96 -22.30
N THR A 135 -10.53 46.95 -23.23
CA THR A 135 -9.11 46.75 -22.94
C THR A 135 -8.54 48.05 -22.35
N SER A 136 -8.26 48.07 -21.05
CA SER A 136 -7.43 49.11 -20.44
C SER A 136 -5.95 48.70 -20.52
N THR A 137 -5.22 49.41 -21.38
CA THR A 137 -3.76 49.37 -21.55
C THR A 137 -3.05 49.89 -20.30
N PRO A 138 -1.96 49.26 -19.82
CA PRO A 138 -1.03 49.92 -18.93
C PRO A 138 0.14 50.55 -19.72
N THR A 139 0.28 51.85 -19.55
CA THR A 139 1.42 52.68 -19.99
C THR A 139 2.70 52.28 -19.26
N ARG A 140 3.82 52.28 -19.98
CA ARG A 140 5.15 52.54 -19.42
C ARG A 140 5.86 53.57 -20.29
#